data_AF-A0A6N0LN72-F1
#
_entry.id   AF-A0A6N0LN72-F1
#
_cell.length_a   1.000
_cell.length_b   1.000
_cell.length_c   1.000
_cell.angle_alpha   90.00
_cell.angle_beta   90.00
_cell.angle_gamma   90.00
#
_symmetry.space_group_name_H-M   'P 1'
#
loop_
_entity.id
_entity.type
_entity.pdbx_description
1 polymer ?
#
loop_
_entity_poly.entity_id
_entity_poly.type
_entity_poly.pdbx_seq_one_letter_code
_entity_poly.pdbx_strand_id
1 'polypeptide(L)'
;MQIGTDVIDGPNAVSAANIRKLGAVSSLDAAGVGALLTNTNFVANRAAIFSFGSRTFLALNNATAGFQDTSDAVIEITGFNGNLNNLAIA
;
A
#
# COMPACT_ATOMS: atom_id res chain seq x y z
N MET A 1 -25.40 3.17 -1.40
CA MET A 1 -24.36 2.97 -2.43
C MET A 1 -24.05 4.33 -3.04
N GLN A 2 -22.88 4.87 -2.74
CA GLN A 2 -22.40 6.11 -3.33
C GLN A 2 -21.68 5.76 -4.62
N ILE A 3 -22.03 6.40 -5.73
CA ILE A 3 -21.31 6.23 -7.00
C ILE A 3 -19.98 6.96 -6.88
N GLY A 4 -18.89 6.37 -7.38
CA GLY A 4 -17.54 6.95 -7.31
C GLY A 4 -16.77 6.61 -6.02
N THR A 5 -17.15 5.54 -5.33
CA THR A 5 -16.36 4.96 -4.25
C THR A 5 -15.89 3.58 -4.66
N ASP A 6 -14.57 3.39 -4.72
CA ASP A 6 -13.96 2.08 -4.88
C ASP A 6 -13.66 1.50 -3.49
N VAL A 7 -13.91 0.20 -3.33
CA VAL A 7 -13.64 -0.53 -2.09
C VAL A 7 -12.66 -1.66 -2.42
N ILE A 8 -11.60 -1.75 -1.62
CA ILE A 8 -10.69 -2.90 -1.61
C ILE A 8 -11.02 -3.69 -0.35
N ASP A 9 -11.39 -4.96 -0.51
CA ASP A 9 -11.63 -5.88 0.60
C ASP A 9 -10.34 -6.63 0.94
N GLY A 10 -9.87 -6.45 2.19
CA GLY A 10 -8.65 -7.09 2.69
C GLY A 10 -8.93 -8.13 3.78
N PRO A 11 -7.94 -8.99 4.13
CA PRO A 11 -8.07 -9.90 5.28
C PRO A 11 -8.19 -9.14 6.61
N ASN A 12 -7.77 -7.88 6.66
CA ASN A 12 -7.92 -6.97 7.78
C ASN A 12 -8.39 -5.61 7.26
N ALA A 13 -9.36 -5.00 7.94
CA ALA A 13 -9.78 -3.64 7.66
C ALA A 13 -8.63 -2.65 7.96
N VAL A 14 -8.34 -1.75 7.01
CA VAL A 14 -7.33 -0.69 7.17
C VAL A 14 -7.98 0.67 6.86
N SER A 15 -8.20 1.45 7.92
CA SER A 15 -8.72 2.82 7.76
C SER A 15 -7.73 3.71 7.01
N ALA A 16 -8.24 4.74 6.31
CA ALA A 16 -7.42 5.70 5.56
C ALA A 16 -6.29 6.34 6.40
N ALA A 17 -6.55 6.62 7.67
CA ALA A 17 -5.58 7.18 8.61
C ALA A 17 -4.41 6.24 8.92
N ASN A 18 -4.62 4.93 8.73
CA ASN A 18 -3.67 3.87 8.97
C ASN A 18 -2.90 3.45 7.71
N ILE A 19 -3.14 4.12 6.57
CA ILE A 19 -2.37 3.93 5.34
C ILE A 19 -1.19 4.89 5.34
N ARG A 20 0.03 4.33 5.43
CA ARG A 20 1.28 5.10 5.41
C ARG A 20 1.52 5.63 4.00
N LYS A 21 1.88 6.91 3.85
CA LYS A 21 2.27 7.50 2.56
C LYS A 21 3.77 7.67 2.55
N LEU A 22 4.45 6.93 1.70
CA LEU A 22 5.89 6.83 1.63
C LEU A 22 6.41 7.42 0.32
N GLY A 23 7.73 7.48 0.19
CA GLY A 23 8.42 8.01 -0.99
C GLY A 23 8.51 7.03 -2.14
N ALA A 24 9.50 7.25 -2.99
CA ALA A 24 9.79 6.39 -4.14
C ALA A 24 10.72 5.23 -3.75
N VAL A 25 10.52 4.07 -4.38
CA VAL A 25 11.49 2.97 -4.40
C VAL A 25 12.43 3.09 -5.60
N SER A 26 13.61 2.49 -5.53
CA SER A 26 14.58 2.46 -6.63
C SER A 26 14.35 1.32 -7.63
N SER A 27 13.67 0.25 -7.19
CA SER A 27 13.31 -0.91 -8.00
C SER A 27 12.06 -1.61 -7.41
N LEU A 28 11.39 -2.45 -8.20
CA LEU A 28 10.22 -3.22 -7.77
C LEU A 28 10.57 -4.67 -7.34
N ASP A 29 11.85 -5.00 -7.25
CA ASP A 29 12.29 -6.24 -6.62
C ASP A 29 12.17 -6.16 -5.09
N ALA A 30 12.31 -7.31 -4.42
CA ALA A 30 12.14 -7.40 -2.97
C ALA A 30 13.10 -6.50 -2.18
N ALA A 31 14.33 -6.29 -2.66
CA ALA A 31 15.30 -5.45 -1.98
C ALA A 31 14.92 -3.96 -2.09
N GLY A 32 14.53 -3.51 -3.29
CA GLY A 32 14.12 -2.12 -3.53
C GLY A 32 12.86 -1.74 -2.77
N VAL A 33 11.85 -2.62 -2.76
CA VAL A 33 10.60 -2.41 -2.01
C VAL A 33 10.85 -2.50 -0.50
N GLY A 34 11.60 -3.51 -0.05
CA GLY A 34 11.90 -3.74 1.36
C GLY A 34 12.73 -2.63 2.02
N ALA A 35 13.55 -1.91 1.24
CA ALA A 35 14.29 -0.75 1.74
C ALA A 35 13.37 0.39 2.23
N LEU A 36 12.17 0.50 1.64
CA LEU A 36 11.16 1.50 2.03
C LEU A 36 10.15 0.94 3.03
N LEU A 37 9.66 -0.27 2.75
CA LEU A 37 8.66 -1.00 3.54
C LEU A 37 9.31 -1.78 4.70
N THR A 38 9.99 -1.05 5.57
CA THR A 38 10.64 -1.59 6.77
C THR A 38 9.65 -1.89 7.88
N ASN A 39 10.08 -2.62 8.92
CA ASN A 39 9.24 -2.95 10.08
C ASN A 39 8.65 -1.71 10.79
N THR A 40 9.29 -0.54 10.65
CA THR A 40 8.80 0.73 11.20
C THR A 40 7.75 1.39 10.29
N ASN A 41 7.93 1.30 8.98
CA ASN A 41 7.07 1.97 8.00
C ASN A 41 5.88 1.11 7.56
N PHE A 42 6.01 -0.22 7.63
CA PHE A 42 5.06 -1.20 7.14
C PHE A 42 4.79 -2.23 8.24
N VAL A 43 4.05 -1.79 9.26
CA VAL A 43 3.72 -2.60 10.44
C VAL A 43 2.62 -3.62 10.14
N ALA A 44 2.56 -4.69 10.94
CA ALA A 44 1.57 -5.77 10.83
C ALA A 44 0.13 -5.26 10.60
N ASN A 45 -0.56 -5.88 9.63
CA ASN A 45 -1.96 -5.62 9.27
C ASN A 45 -2.25 -4.16 8.90
N ARG A 46 -1.29 -3.51 8.22
CA ARG A 46 -1.45 -2.13 7.69
C ARG A 46 -1.13 -2.08 6.21
N ALA A 47 -1.33 -0.90 5.65
CA ALA A 47 -1.06 -0.63 4.26
C ALA A 47 -0.11 0.56 4.09
N ALA A 48 0.58 0.58 2.95
CA ALA A 48 1.43 1.70 2.57
C ALA A 48 1.24 2.05 1.09
N ILE A 49 1.34 3.33 0.77
CA ILE A 49 1.38 3.84 -0.60
C ILE A 49 2.81 4.30 -0.88
N PHE A 50 3.37 3.91 -2.03
CA PHE A 50 4.68 4.34 -2.50
C PHE A 50 4.68 4.56 -4.01
N SER A 51 5.77 5.09 -4.56
CA SER A 51 5.90 5.32 -6.00
C SER A 51 7.12 4.63 -6.62
N PHE A 52 7.04 4.38 -7.92
CA PHE A 52 8.18 3.99 -8.75
C PHE A 52 8.07 4.73 -10.10
N GLY A 53 8.97 5.69 -10.33
CA GLY A 53 8.80 6.66 -11.41
C GLY A 53 7.48 7.42 -11.25
N SER A 54 6.66 7.47 -12.30
CA SER A 54 5.34 8.10 -12.29
C SER A 54 4.21 7.18 -11.81
N ARG A 55 4.51 5.93 -11.45
CA ARG A 55 3.52 4.92 -11.05
C ARG A 55 3.34 4.94 -9.53
N THR A 56 2.13 4.67 -9.08
CA THR A 56 1.77 4.62 -7.66
C THR A 56 1.29 3.22 -7.28
N PHE A 57 1.70 2.75 -6.11
CA PHE A 57 1.43 1.41 -5.63
C PHE A 57 0.84 1.44 -4.23
N LEU A 58 -0.06 0.49 -3.97
CA LEU A 58 -0.56 0.12 -2.65
C LEU A 58 0.09 -1.21 -2.24
N ALA A 59 0.72 -1.23 -1.07
CA ALA A 59 1.18 -2.43 -0.41
C ALA A 59 0.24 -2.78 0.75
N LEU A 60 -0.15 -4.05 0.87
CA LEU A 60 -0.93 -4.60 1.98
C LEU A 60 -0.06 -5.58 2.76
N ASN A 61 0.21 -5.26 4.02
CA ASN A 61 1.03 -6.10 4.88
C ASN A 61 0.18 -7.22 5.49
N ASN A 62 0.76 -8.40 5.55
CA ASN A 62 0.24 -9.52 6.32
C ASN A 62 0.39 -9.25 7.85
N ALA A 63 0.39 -10.31 8.67
CA ALA A 63 0.56 -10.20 10.12
C ALA A 63 2.01 -9.95 10.59
N THR A 64 2.97 -9.78 9.68
CA THR A 64 4.41 -9.65 9.95
C THR A 64 4.91 -8.28 9.49
N ALA A 65 5.44 -7.47 10.42
CA ALA A 65 5.99 -6.16 10.08
C ALA A 65 7.19 -6.27 9.12
N GLY A 66 7.24 -5.37 8.14
CA GLY A 66 8.23 -5.35 7.06
C GLY A 66 7.77 -6.13 5.83
N PHE A 67 8.26 -5.76 4.66
CA PHE A 67 7.86 -6.37 3.40
C PHE A 67 8.23 -7.85 3.29
N GLN A 68 7.24 -8.66 2.94
CA GLN A 68 7.35 -10.09 2.67
C GLN A 68 6.91 -10.37 1.23
N ASP A 69 7.86 -10.62 0.34
CA ASP A 69 7.63 -10.81 -1.10
C ASP A 69 6.67 -11.95 -1.48
N THR A 70 6.54 -12.96 -0.62
CA THR A 70 5.68 -14.13 -0.83
C THR A 70 4.29 -14.02 -0.23
N SER A 71 4.03 -13.04 0.65
CA SER A 71 2.79 -12.99 1.43
C SER A 71 2.16 -11.61 1.54
N ASP A 72 2.86 -10.56 1.15
CA ASP A 72 2.30 -9.22 1.03
C ASP A 72 1.82 -8.97 -0.40
N ALA A 73 0.74 -8.21 -0.53
CA ALA A 73 0.25 -7.80 -1.84
C ALA A 73 0.82 -6.44 -2.24
N VAL A 74 1.26 -6.30 -3.49
CA VAL A 74 1.63 -5.02 -4.10
C VAL A 74 0.77 -4.81 -5.34
N ILE A 75 -0.01 -3.74 -5.33
CA ILE A 75 -1.01 -3.43 -6.35
C ILE A 75 -0.65 -2.09 -6.97
N GLU A 76 -0.48 -2.03 -8.28
CA GLU A 76 -0.38 -0.75 -8.98
C GLU A 76 -1.76 -0.08 -9.08
N ILE A 77 -1.82 1.19 -8.72
CA ILE A 77 -3.00 2.02 -8.91
C ILE A 77 -2.87 2.75 -10.25
N THR A 78 -3.62 2.30 -11.26
CA THR A 78 -3.66 2.91 -12.60
C THR A 78 -4.97 3.65 -12.86
N GLY A 79 -4.92 4.72 -13.64
CA GLY A 79 -6.14 5.44 -14.09
C GLY A 79 -6.89 6.19 -12.99
N PHE A 80 -6.34 6.28 -11.78
CA PHE A 80 -6.93 7.00 -10.66
C PHE A 80 -6.91 8.51 -10.89
N ASN A 81 -8.06 9.16 -10.69
CA ASN A 81 -8.21 10.60 -10.66
C ASN A 81 -8.89 11.00 -9.35
N GLY A 82 -8.19 11.75 -8.50
CA GLY A 82 -8.68 12.14 -7.18
C GLY A 82 -7.57 12.29 -6.15
N ASN A 83 -7.93 12.21 -4.86
CA ASN A 83 -6.99 12.31 -3.74
C ASN A 83 -6.82 10.96 -3.04
N LEU A 84 -5.64 10.34 -3.15
CA LEU A 84 -5.31 9.07 -2.49
C LEU A 84 -5.37 9.14 -0.95
N ASN A 85 -5.42 10.33 -0.36
CA ASN A 85 -5.72 10.47 1.08
C ASN A 85 -7.09 9.92 1.48
N ASN A 86 -8.01 9.76 0.52
CA ASN A 86 -9.37 9.26 0.77
C ASN A 86 -9.47 7.73 0.61
N LEU A 87 -8.38 7.04 0.25
CA LEU A 87 -8.39 5.59 0.10
C LEU A 87 -8.67 4.91 1.45
N ALA A 88 -9.62 3.98 1.49
CA ALA A 88 -9.89 3.11 2.62
C ALA A 88 -9.93 1.65 2.15
N ILE A 89 -9.57 0.72 3.04
CA ILE A 89 -9.61 -0.73 2.81
C ILE A 89 -10.59 -1.29 3.84
N ALA A 90 -11.64 -1.96 3.36
CA ALA A 90 -12.71 -2.51 4.19
C ALA A 90 -12.35 -3.90 4.73
#